data_AF-A0AAU4FT56-F1
#
_entry.id   AF-A0AAU4FT56-F1
#
_cell.length_a   1.000
_cell.length_b   1.000
_cell.length_c   1.000
_cell.angle_alpha   90.00
_cell.angle_beta   90.00
_cell.angle_gamma   90.00
#
_symmetry.space_group_name_H-M   'P 1'
#
loop_
_entity.id
_entity.type
_entity.pdbx_description
1 polymer ?
#
loop_
_entity_poly.entity_id
_entity_poly.type
_entity_poly.pdbx_seq_one_letter_code
_entity_poly.pdbx_strand_id
1 'polypeptide(L)'
;MSCPPDRGYDFSGSYTYYRDMEPRSGGDSGTTISITFHKGKATTSTVGGAVSGEAKVVFVKASAEFDCHFAWQWTNSSTHTWSWKVPNTMKHGYLHAGVKARYTKWNHNTTEPNCKTKVLHKGTARLVCNGRETWHGKS
;
A
#
# COMPACT_ATOMS: atom_id res chain seq x y z
N MET A 1 -14.94 15.12 36.67
CA MET A 1 -14.77 15.06 35.20
C MET A 1 -13.81 13.93 34.90
N SER A 2 -14.26 12.87 34.23
CA SER A 2 -13.40 11.79 33.74
C SER A 2 -12.86 12.19 32.37
N CYS A 3 -11.54 12.13 32.18
CA CYS A 3 -10.94 12.31 30.85
C CYS A 3 -11.44 11.22 29.88
N PRO A 4 -11.46 11.49 28.57
CA PRO A 4 -11.74 10.46 27.59
C PRO A 4 -10.70 9.32 27.70
N PRO A 5 -11.09 8.07 27.38
CA PRO A 5 -10.15 6.96 27.34
C PRO A 5 -9.06 7.19 26.30
N ASP A 6 -7.90 6.57 26.52
CA ASP A 6 -6.77 6.63 25.60
C ASP A 6 -7.17 6.19 24.20
N ARG A 7 -6.91 7.07 23.22
CA ARG A 7 -7.15 6.77 21.81
C ARG A 7 -6.23 5.68 21.27
N GLY A 8 -5.12 5.38 21.95
CA GLY A 8 -4.17 4.36 21.53
C GLY A 8 -3.57 4.72 20.17
N TYR A 9 -3.74 3.84 19.18
CA TYR A 9 -3.24 4.05 17.82
C TYR A 9 -4.24 4.80 16.95
N ASP A 10 -3.82 5.93 16.38
CA ASP A 10 -4.57 6.64 15.35
C ASP A 10 -3.84 6.59 14.00
N PHE A 11 -4.62 6.69 12.92
CA PHE A 11 -4.12 6.72 11.55
C PHE A 11 -4.62 7.95 10.82
N SER A 12 -3.76 8.54 9.97
CA SER A 12 -4.11 9.75 9.21
C SER A 12 -3.32 9.88 7.92
N GLY A 13 -3.77 10.78 7.05
CA GLY A 13 -3.12 11.06 5.76
C GLY A 13 -3.02 9.82 4.88
N SER A 14 -3.98 8.91 5.00
CA SER A 14 -3.94 7.61 4.36
C SER A 14 -4.36 7.72 2.89
N TYR A 15 -3.62 7.06 2.00
CA TYR A 15 -4.00 6.95 0.60
C TYR A 15 -3.57 5.61 0.02
N THR A 16 -4.34 5.15 -0.96
CA THR A 16 -4.04 3.95 -1.74
C THR A 16 -3.17 4.34 -2.93
N TYR A 17 -2.19 3.52 -3.26
CA TYR A 17 -1.38 3.65 -4.46
C TYR A 17 -1.04 2.29 -5.05
N TYR A 18 -0.57 2.28 -6.29
CA TYR A 18 -0.06 1.07 -6.93
C TYR A 18 1.47 1.08 -6.90
N ARG A 19 2.06 -0.06 -6.55
CA ARG A 19 3.51 -0.26 -6.52
C ARG A 19 3.89 -1.19 -7.65
N ASP A 20 4.65 -0.68 -8.61
CA ASP A 20 5.25 -1.50 -9.66
C ASP A 20 6.19 -2.56 -9.06
N MET A 21 6.04 -3.79 -9.55
CA MET A 21 6.92 -4.92 -9.23
C MET A 21 7.59 -5.51 -10.48
N GLU A 22 7.18 -5.03 -11.65
CA GLU A 22 7.78 -5.31 -12.94
C GLU A 22 8.10 -4.00 -13.66
N PRO A 23 9.10 -4.00 -14.55
CA PRO A 23 9.32 -2.88 -15.45
C PRO A 23 8.05 -2.61 -16.28
N ARG A 24 7.69 -1.33 -16.41
CA ARG A 24 6.57 -0.92 -17.26
C ARG A 24 6.80 -1.38 -18.70
N SER A 25 5.71 -1.75 -19.38
CA SER A 25 5.69 -2.02 -20.82
C SER A 25 5.01 -0.86 -21.53
N GLY A 26 5.50 -0.43 -22.69
CA GLY A 26 4.99 0.76 -23.38
C GLY A 26 4.96 0.61 -24.89
N GLY A 27 4.09 1.39 -25.55
CA GLY A 27 3.93 1.34 -27.00
C GLY A 27 3.02 2.43 -27.53
N ASP A 28 3.10 2.62 -28.85
CA ASP A 28 2.40 3.68 -29.54
C ASP A 28 0.93 3.32 -29.82
N SER A 29 0.17 4.35 -30.16
CA SER A 29 -1.20 4.28 -30.65
C SER A 29 -1.46 3.07 -31.55
N GLY A 30 -2.50 2.29 -31.24
CA GLY A 30 -2.92 1.13 -32.03
C GLY A 30 -2.11 -0.15 -31.81
N THR A 31 -0.99 -0.09 -31.06
CA THR A 31 -0.16 -1.26 -30.77
C THR A 31 -0.72 -2.07 -29.61
N THR A 32 -0.63 -3.40 -29.69
CA THR A 32 -0.86 -4.28 -28.53
C THR A 32 0.42 -4.39 -27.72
N ILE A 33 0.37 -3.97 -26.47
CA ILE A 33 1.46 -4.11 -25.50
C ILE A 33 1.11 -5.17 -24.47
N SER A 34 2.13 -5.81 -23.91
CA SER A 34 1.97 -6.87 -22.91
C SER A 34 2.92 -6.69 -21.74
N ILE A 35 2.51 -7.11 -20.55
CA ILE A 35 3.34 -7.18 -19.34
C ILE A 35 3.18 -8.54 -18.67
N THR A 36 4.29 -9.11 -18.22
CA THR A 36 4.32 -10.39 -17.51
C THR A 36 4.72 -10.16 -16.06
N PHE A 37 3.85 -10.56 -15.14
CA PHE A 37 4.15 -10.61 -13.72
C PHE A 37 4.64 -11.99 -13.35
N HIS A 38 5.93 -12.10 -13.03
CA HIS A 38 6.60 -13.37 -12.80
C HIS A 38 6.29 -13.93 -11.41
N LYS A 39 6.16 -15.25 -11.34
CA LYS A 39 6.13 -16.00 -10.06
C LYS A 39 7.38 -15.69 -9.23
N GLY A 40 7.22 -15.62 -7.91
CA GLY A 40 8.32 -15.46 -6.96
C GLY A 40 8.68 -14.00 -6.66
N LYS A 41 8.13 -13.04 -7.41
CA LYS A 41 8.26 -11.61 -7.08
C LYS A 41 7.61 -11.33 -5.73
N ALA A 42 8.37 -10.76 -4.80
CA ALA A 42 7.94 -10.51 -3.44
C ALA A 42 8.07 -9.03 -3.07
N THR A 43 7.21 -8.59 -2.16
CA THR A 43 7.29 -7.25 -1.57
C THR A 43 6.78 -7.29 -0.14
N THR A 44 7.28 -6.37 0.69
CA THR A 44 6.99 -6.33 2.12
C THR A 44 6.32 -5.03 2.49
N SER A 45 5.41 -5.14 3.46
CA SER A 45 4.93 -4.01 4.23
C SER A 45 6.07 -3.44 5.07
N THR A 46 6.05 -2.13 5.29
CA THR A 46 7.03 -1.45 6.13
C THR A 46 6.32 -0.57 7.15
N VAL A 47 6.80 -0.57 8.38
CA VAL A 47 6.36 0.34 9.44
C VAL A 47 7.60 1.07 9.96
N GLY A 48 7.70 2.36 9.66
CA GLY A 48 8.76 3.24 10.15
C GLY A 48 8.37 3.94 11.43
N GLY A 49 9.37 4.42 12.18
CA GLY A 49 9.18 5.14 13.46
C GLY A 49 8.79 4.25 14.64
N ALA A 50 8.82 2.92 14.46
CA ALA A 50 8.43 1.93 15.47
C ALA A 50 9.63 1.07 15.88
N VAL A 51 9.60 0.56 17.12
CA VAL A 51 10.39 -0.61 17.52
C VAL A 51 9.74 -1.90 17.01
N SER A 52 10.49 -3.01 16.91
CA SER A 52 10.02 -4.25 16.26
C SER A 52 8.69 -4.80 16.78
N GLY A 53 8.43 -4.70 18.09
CA GLY A 53 7.15 -5.10 18.70
C GLY A 53 5.99 -4.18 18.32
N GLU A 54 6.24 -2.88 18.24
CA GLU A 54 5.23 -1.87 17.88
C GLU A 54 4.86 -1.95 16.40
N ALA A 55 5.81 -2.31 15.52
CA ALA A 55 5.52 -2.50 14.10
C ALA A 55 4.42 -3.55 13.85
N LYS A 56 4.39 -4.63 14.65
CA LYS A 56 3.33 -5.64 14.59
C LYS A 56 1.98 -5.08 15.05
N VAL A 57 1.96 -4.28 16.12
CA VAL A 57 0.74 -3.67 16.64
C VAL A 57 0.17 -2.68 15.63
N VAL A 58 1.00 -1.80 15.07
CA VAL A 58 0.62 -0.86 14.02
C VAL A 58 0.03 -1.60 12.82
N PHE A 59 0.66 -2.70 12.39
CA PHE A 59 0.16 -3.51 11.28
C PHE A 59 -1.23 -4.09 11.57
N VAL A 60 -1.43 -4.69 12.74
CA VAL A 60 -2.73 -5.28 13.13
C VAL A 60 -3.80 -4.21 13.25
N LYS A 61 -3.50 -3.07 13.89
CA LYS A 61 -4.44 -1.97 14.04
C LYS A 61 -4.81 -1.33 12.70
N ALA A 62 -3.84 -1.13 11.81
CA ALA A 62 -4.12 -0.64 10.47
C ALA A 62 -4.95 -1.63 9.65
N SER A 63 -4.75 -2.94 9.83
CA SER A 63 -5.56 -3.98 9.17
C SER A 63 -7.01 -4.04 9.67
N ALA A 64 -7.25 -3.62 10.92
CA ALA A 64 -8.60 -3.49 11.47
C ALA A 64 -9.28 -2.17 11.04
N GLU A 65 -8.49 -1.09 10.88
CA GLU A 65 -8.97 0.24 10.49
C GLU A 65 -9.35 0.31 9.00
N PHE A 66 -8.61 -0.40 8.14
CA PHE A 66 -8.77 -0.29 6.70
C PHE A 66 -9.35 -1.58 6.11
N ASP A 67 -10.27 -1.42 5.16
CA ASP A 67 -10.90 -2.50 4.40
C ASP A 67 -9.97 -3.11 3.32
N CYS A 68 -8.69 -3.32 3.66
CA CYS A 68 -7.74 -4.05 2.82
C CYS A 68 -7.12 -5.18 3.63
N HIS A 69 -7.14 -6.40 3.08
CA HIS A 69 -6.39 -7.51 3.64
C HIS A 69 -4.90 -7.30 3.40
N PHE A 70 -4.21 -6.66 4.35
CA PHE A 70 -2.78 -6.47 4.25
C PHE A 70 -2.02 -7.77 4.51
N ALA A 71 -0.87 -7.91 3.85
CA ALA A 71 0.13 -8.90 4.20
C ALA A 71 1.42 -8.23 4.63
N TRP A 72 2.05 -8.80 5.66
CA TRP A 72 3.39 -8.36 6.06
C TRP A 72 4.39 -8.59 4.92
N GLN A 73 4.28 -9.73 4.24
CA GLN A 73 4.99 -10.04 3.00
C GLN A 73 4.01 -10.69 2.03
N TRP A 74 3.99 -10.19 0.80
CA TRP A 74 3.23 -10.79 -0.29
C TRP A 74 4.20 -11.27 -1.37
N THR A 75 3.97 -12.49 -1.86
CA THR A 75 4.76 -13.11 -2.93
C THR A 75 3.82 -13.60 -4.02
N ASN A 76 4.09 -13.22 -5.27
CA ASN A 76 3.30 -13.68 -6.41
C ASN A 76 3.47 -15.19 -6.61
N SER A 77 2.36 -15.94 -6.55
CA SER A 77 2.37 -17.41 -6.60
C SER A 77 2.40 -17.97 -8.03
N SER A 78 2.06 -17.18 -9.05
CA SER A 78 1.87 -17.64 -10.43
C SER A 78 2.35 -16.60 -11.44
N THR A 79 2.91 -17.05 -12.56
CA THR A 79 3.25 -16.16 -13.67
C THR A 79 1.98 -15.83 -14.45
N HIS A 80 1.74 -14.55 -14.71
CA HIS A 80 0.58 -14.10 -15.47
C HIS A 80 0.96 -12.99 -16.44
N THR A 81 0.48 -13.12 -17.67
CA THR A 81 0.68 -12.12 -18.71
C THR A 81 -0.64 -11.44 -18.98
N TRP A 82 -0.60 -10.12 -18.99
CA TRP A 82 -1.71 -9.28 -19.39
C TRP A 82 -1.34 -8.49 -20.64
N SER A 83 -2.31 -8.23 -21.50
CA SER A 83 -2.12 -7.51 -22.75
C SER A 83 -3.25 -6.53 -22.99
N TRP A 84 -2.91 -5.41 -23.61
CA TRP A 84 -3.83 -4.32 -23.88
C TRP A 84 -3.47 -3.64 -25.20
N LYS A 85 -4.48 -3.37 -26.01
CA LYS A 85 -4.32 -2.56 -27.21
C LYS A 85 -4.40 -1.09 -26.84
N VAL A 86 -3.33 -0.35 -27.09
CA VAL A 86 -3.30 1.10 -26.90
C VAL A 86 -4.36 1.73 -27.82
N PRO A 87 -5.36 2.46 -27.27
CA PRO A 87 -6.39 3.10 -28.08
C PRO A 87 -5.78 4.06 -29.09
N ASN A 88 -6.40 4.16 -30.27
CA ASN A 88 -5.93 5.07 -31.31
C ASN A 88 -5.94 6.55 -30.88
N THR A 89 -6.75 6.89 -29.88
CA THR A 89 -6.87 8.23 -29.29
C THR A 89 -5.72 8.59 -28.33
N MET A 90 -4.85 7.63 -27.99
CA MET A 90 -3.69 7.84 -27.14
C MET A 90 -2.43 7.87 -27.99
N LYS A 91 -1.55 8.86 -27.77
CA LYS A 91 -0.25 8.93 -28.46
C LYS A 91 0.65 7.75 -28.05
N HIS A 92 0.70 7.49 -26.75
CA HIS A 92 1.52 6.43 -26.17
C HIS A 92 0.84 5.89 -24.91
N GLY A 93 0.81 4.56 -24.78
CA GLY A 93 0.20 3.85 -23.66
C GLY A 93 1.24 3.04 -22.87
N TYR A 94 0.93 2.79 -21.61
CA TYR A 94 1.75 1.95 -20.73
C TYR A 94 0.94 0.88 -20.02
N LEU A 95 1.59 -0.25 -19.75
CA LEU A 95 1.15 -1.27 -18.81
C LEU A 95 2.08 -1.40 -17.63
N HIS A 96 1.45 -1.66 -16.50
CA HIS A 96 2.08 -1.84 -15.21
C HIS A 96 1.58 -3.13 -14.56
N ALA A 97 2.44 -3.74 -13.74
CA ALA A 97 2.14 -4.93 -12.99
C ALA A 97 2.80 -4.86 -11.62
N GLY A 98 2.02 -5.14 -10.58
CA GLY A 98 2.48 -5.01 -9.22
C GLY A 98 1.37 -5.23 -8.21
N VAL A 99 1.35 -4.41 -7.16
CA VAL A 99 0.41 -4.59 -6.03
C VAL A 99 -0.25 -3.28 -5.66
N LYS A 100 -1.46 -3.39 -5.11
CA LYS A 100 -2.10 -2.31 -4.38
C LYS A 100 -1.43 -2.17 -3.01
N ALA A 101 -1.13 -0.94 -2.62
CA ALA A 101 -0.57 -0.62 -1.33
C ALA A 101 -1.31 0.56 -0.70
N ARG A 102 -1.21 0.69 0.63
CA ARG A 102 -1.71 1.83 1.38
C ARG A 102 -0.56 2.48 2.13
N TYR A 103 -0.41 3.78 1.95
CA TYR A 103 0.37 4.60 2.84
C TYR A 103 -0.53 5.12 3.96
N THR A 104 0.00 5.20 5.18
CA THR A 104 -0.65 5.91 6.27
C THR A 104 0.40 6.48 7.24
N LYS A 105 0.08 7.59 7.88
CA LYS A 105 0.75 8.01 9.12
C LYS A 105 0.09 7.30 10.29
N TRP A 106 0.83 7.11 11.37
CA TRP A 106 0.30 6.58 12.62
C TRP A 106 0.89 7.33 13.81
N ASN A 107 0.09 7.51 14.87
CA ASN A 107 0.62 7.88 16.18
C ASN A 107 0.10 6.92 17.25
N HIS A 108 0.89 6.75 18.30
CA HIS A 108 0.50 6.10 19.54
C HIS A 108 0.33 7.17 20.61
N ASN A 109 -0.90 7.31 21.10
CA ASN A 109 -1.32 8.35 22.00
C ASN A 109 -1.69 7.82 23.37
N THR A 110 -1.46 8.63 24.39
CA THR A 110 -2.00 8.47 25.74
C THR A 110 -2.67 9.77 26.20
N THR A 111 -3.63 9.65 27.11
CA THR A 111 -4.36 10.77 27.71
C THR A 111 -3.74 11.07 29.06
N GLU A 112 -3.22 12.29 29.19
CA GLU A 112 -2.65 12.76 30.45
C GLU A 112 -3.74 13.10 31.48
N PRO A 113 -3.40 13.20 32.78
CA PRO A 113 -4.34 13.55 33.85
C PRO A 113 -5.08 14.89 33.66
N ASN A 114 -4.53 15.79 32.84
CA ASN A 114 -5.14 17.07 32.46
C ASN A 114 -6.06 16.97 31.22
N CYS A 115 -6.41 15.76 30.80
CA CYS A 115 -7.18 15.43 29.61
C CYS A 115 -6.55 15.90 28.28
N LYS A 116 -5.24 16.14 28.24
CA LYS A 116 -4.51 16.39 27.00
C LYS A 116 -4.00 15.09 26.41
N THR A 117 -4.03 15.00 25.09
CA THR A 117 -3.44 13.87 24.36
C THR A 117 -1.94 14.12 24.16
N LYS A 118 -1.11 13.17 24.58
CA LYS A 118 0.32 13.14 24.33
C LYS A 118 0.65 12.04 23.33
N VAL A 119 1.40 12.40 22.29
CA VAL A 119 1.96 11.45 21.33
C VAL A 119 3.22 10.82 21.94
N LEU A 120 3.20 9.51 22.14
CA LEU A 120 4.35 8.75 22.63
C LEU A 120 5.29 8.38 21.47
N HIS A 121 4.71 7.82 20.42
CA HIS A 121 5.42 7.41 19.21
C HIS A 121 4.63 7.80 17.97
N LYS A 122 5.34 7.95 16.85
CA LYS A 122 4.73 8.25 15.57
C LYS A 122 5.59 7.73 14.43
N GLY A 123 4.95 7.49 13.31
CA GLY A 123 5.65 7.05 12.13
C GLY A 123 4.78 6.97 10.90
N THR A 124 5.23 6.15 9.96
CA THR A 124 4.52 5.90 8.72
C THR A 124 4.50 4.42 8.42
N ALA A 125 3.43 3.95 7.81
CA ALA A 125 3.32 2.58 7.35
C ALA A 125 3.02 2.57 5.84
N ARG A 126 3.68 1.65 5.13
CA ARG A 126 3.36 1.30 3.74
C ARG A 126 2.97 -0.16 3.76
N LEU A 127 1.67 -0.41 3.61
CA LEU A 127 1.06 -1.72 3.80
C LEU A 127 0.68 -2.28 2.44
N VAL A 128 1.19 -3.45 2.13
CA VAL A 128 0.90 -4.16 0.89
C VAL A 128 -0.42 -4.90 1.05
N CYS A 129 -1.39 -4.63 0.18
CA CYS A 129 -2.61 -5.41 0.12
C CYS A 129 -2.35 -6.75 -0.55
N ASN A 130 -3.06 -7.79 -0.12
CA ASN A 130 -3.03 -9.09 -0.77
C ASN A 130 -3.63 -8.99 -2.16
N GLY A 131 -2.83 -9.33 -3.17
CA GLY A 131 -3.31 -9.46 -4.53
C GLY A 131 -2.35 -8.89 -5.56
N ARG A 132 -2.38 -9.49 -6.74
CA ARG A 132 -1.77 -8.94 -7.94
C ARG A 132 -2.68 -7.84 -8.51
N GLU A 133 -2.07 -6.80 -9.02
CA GLU A 133 -2.71 -5.74 -9.79
C GLU A 133 -2.01 -5.56 -11.14
N THR A 134 -2.80 -5.25 -12.15
CA THR A 134 -2.32 -4.79 -13.47
C THR A 134 -3.14 -3.58 -13.87
N TRP A 135 -2.48 -2.52 -14.31
CA TRP A 135 -3.15 -1.29 -14.74
C TRP A 135 -2.49 -0.72 -15.98
N HIS A 136 -3.22 0.15 -16.66
CA HIS A 136 -2.75 0.84 -17.85
C HIS A 136 -2.94 2.34 -17.72
N GLY A 137 -2.15 3.09 -18.49
CA GLY A 137 -2.17 4.55 -18.46
C GLY A 137 -1.72 5.16 -19.78
N LYS A 138 -1.79 6.49 -19.84
CA LYS A 138 -1.31 7.31 -20.96
C LYS A 138 -0.07 8.10 -20.52
N SER A 139 0.84 8.35 -21.46
CA SER A 139 1.89 9.37 -21.32
C SER A 139 1.40 10.76 -21.69
#